data_AF-A0A843HJK9-F1
#
_entry.id   AF-A0A843HJK9-F1
#
_cell.length_a   1.000
_cell.length_b   1.000
_cell.length_c   1.000
_cell.angle_alpha   90.00
_cell.angle_beta   90.00
_cell.angle_gamma   90.00
#
_symmetry.space_group_name_H-M   'P 1'
#
loop_
_entity.id
_entity.type
_entity.pdbx_description
1 polymer ?
#
loop_
_entity_poly.entity_id
_entity_poly.type
_entity_poly.pdbx_seq_one_letter_code
_entity_poly.pdbx_strand_id
1 'polypeptide(L)'
;MQFNGKAEHRSAPKTLTGEDVYKKVSLLVNNFEKKVQPLAARGKDMKKGSRKKGVKSVWVAAEMGSVCWKKKSIFFELPYWKHLLIRHNLDVMHIEKNVCQSIVGTLLHVPGKTKDGLKARLDLVDMRIRPELAPMVEEKRTVLPPACFTLGKNEKQQICESLANMKVPIGYFSNIRNRVDRKENRLLGLKSHDYHALMQQLLPIAIRGMKQKHVRYVITRLCRFFNRICEKTIDPTSLESLQTEIVTTICLLEQYFPPSFFDIMVHLTVHLVRQVQLGGPVCNRWMYGFERLMKIYKSSVRNRNRPEGCIVESYIAEEAVEFCSDYVRDADTIGVPNRIHDLDGGIGDSKVLKYPAAKDLLLGHRNVLENTVEVQPYIR
;
A
#
# COMPACT_ATOMS: atom_id res chain seq x y z
N MET A 1 16.53 19.68 16.11
CA MET A 1 15.75 20.53 15.18
C MET A 1 14.35 20.60 15.71
N GLN A 2 13.81 21.81 15.88
CA GLN A 2 12.39 22.02 16.18
C GLN A 2 11.67 22.30 14.86
N PHE A 3 10.43 21.82 14.70
CA PHE A 3 9.67 21.99 13.45
C PHE A 3 9.40 23.47 13.13
N ASN A 4 8.75 24.18 14.06
CA ASN A 4 8.48 25.63 13.98
C ASN A 4 8.72 26.35 15.33
N GLY A 5 9.31 25.65 16.31
CA GLY A 5 9.58 26.17 17.65
C GLY A 5 8.35 26.39 18.55
N LYS A 6 7.14 26.01 18.09
CA LYS A 6 5.89 26.15 18.85
C LYS A 6 5.35 24.78 19.24
N ALA A 7 4.86 24.66 20.47
CA ALA A 7 4.11 23.49 20.91
C ALA A 7 2.69 23.54 20.34
N GLU A 8 2.24 22.44 19.74
CA GLU A 8 0.85 22.30 19.29
C GLU A 8 0.04 21.60 20.38
N HIS A 9 -0.92 22.33 20.97
CA HIS A 9 -1.79 21.85 22.04
C HIS A 9 -3.21 21.51 21.55
N ARG A 10 -3.43 21.45 20.24
CA ARG A 10 -4.75 21.13 19.68
C ARG A 10 -5.11 19.69 20.04
N SER A 11 -6.36 19.48 20.42
CA SER A 11 -6.90 18.14 20.61
C SER A 11 -7.00 17.40 19.28
N ALA A 12 -6.92 16.08 19.35
CA ALA A 12 -7.12 15.23 18.18
C ALA A 12 -8.53 15.49 17.57
N PRO A 13 -8.66 15.50 16.23
CA PRO A 13 -9.96 15.64 15.58
C PRO A 13 -10.95 14.57 16.06
N LYS A 14 -12.22 14.96 16.26
CA LYS A 14 -13.27 14.02 16.66
C LYS A 14 -13.44 12.94 15.59
N THR A 15 -13.36 11.69 16.00
CA THR A 15 -13.61 10.55 15.10
C THR A 15 -15.08 10.50 14.75
N LEU A 16 -15.39 10.48 13.44
CA LEU A 16 -16.76 10.40 12.95
C LEU A 16 -17.29 8.96 13.06
N THR A 17 -18.54 8.82 13.51
CA THR A 17 -19.25 7.54 13.48
C THR A 17 -19.60 7.15 12.05
N GLY A 18 -19.97 5.88 11.81
CA GLY A 18 -20.44 5.44 10.50
C GLY A 18 -21.70 6.19 10.06
N GLU A 19 -22.57 6.56 11.00
CA GLU A 19 -23.75 7.39 10.73
C GLU A 19 -23.38 8.82 10.36
N ASP A 20 -22.41 9.42 11.06
CA ASP A 20 -21.92 10.77 10.74
C ASP A 20 -21.34 10.81 9.33
N VAL A 21 -20.53 9.81 8.97
CA VAL A 21 -19.97 9.68 7.62
C VAL A 21 -21.07 9.46 6.60
N TYR A 22 -22.04 8.58 6.88
CA TYR A 22 -23.18 8.34 6.00
C TYR A 22 -23.98 9.62 5.74
N LYS A 23 -24.30 10.39 6.78
CA LYS A 23 -25.01 11.68 6.65
C LYS A 23 -24.24 12.70 5.82
N LYS A 24 -22.91 12.74 5.93
CA LYS A 24 -22.07 13.67 5.14
C LYS A 24 -21.97 13.27 3.66
N VAL A 25 -22.09 11.98 3.36
CA VAL A 25 -21.91 11.43 2.00
C VAL A 25 -23.25 11.12 1.32
N SER A 26 -24.37 11.11 2.05
CA SER A 26 -25.70 10.74 1.53
C SER A 26 -26.16 11.62 0.38
N LEU A 27 -25.78 12.90 0.38
CA LEU A 27 -26.10 13.88 -0.65
C LEU A 27 -25.18 13.79 -1.89
N LEU A 28 -24.12 12.99 -1.85
CA LEU A 28 -23.23 12.81 -3.00
C LEU A 28 -23.87 11.90 -4.05
N VAL A 29 -24.04 12.45 -5.25
CA VAL A 29 -24.42 11.70 -6.44
C VAL A 29 -23.17 11.27 -7.19
N ASN A 30 -23.02 9.96 -7.39
CA ASN A 30 -21.91 9.44 -8.19
C ASN A 30 -22.19 9.62 -9.69
N ASN A 31 -21.47 10.53 -10.34
CA ASN A 31 -21.46 10.58 -11.80
C ASN A 31 -20.46 9.54 -12.35
N PHE A 32 -20.95 8.33 -12.64
CA PHE A 32 -20.16 7.28 -13.29
C PHE A 32 -20.11 7.40 -14.82
N GLU A 33 -20.95 8.26 -15.41
CA GLU A 33 -20.93 8.50 -16.85
C GLU A 33 -19.73 9.37 -17.26
N LYS A 34 -18.67 8.72 -17.75
CA LYS A 34 -17.86 9.34 -18.79
C LYS A 34 -18.68 9.26 -20.07
N LYS A 35 -19.43 10.31 -20.42
CA LYS A 35 -19.99 10.44 -21.78
C LYS A 35 -18.82 10.37 -22.76
N VAL A 36 -18.71 9.24 -23.47
CA VAL A 36 -17.86 9.11 -24.65
C VAL A 36 -18.52 9.99 -25.70
N GLN A 37 -17.88 11.11 -26.05
CA GLN A 37 -18.32 11.86 -27.22
C GLN A 37 -18.09 10.98 -28.47
N PRO A 38 -19.06 10.90 -29.40
CA PRO A 38 -18.84 10.20 -30.65
C PRO A 38 -17.68 10.86 -31.40
N LEU A 39 -16.74 10.07 -31.92
CA LEU A 39 -15.76 10.57 -32.89
C LEU A 39 -16.52 11.01 -34.15
N ALA A 40 -16.67 12.32 -34.33
CA ALA A 40 -16.96 12.88 -35.64
C ALA A 40 -15.69 12.79 -36.49
N ALA A 41 -15.77 12.06 -37.59
CA ALA A 41 -14.72 11.92 -38.57
C ALA A 41 -14.50 13.24 -39.34
N ARG A 42 -13.26 13.75 -39.37
CA ARG A 42 -12.53 14.25 -40.56
C ARG A 42 -11.31 15.10 -40.17
N GLY A 43 -10.20 14.90 -40.89
CA GLY A 43 -9.19 15.92 -41.13
C GLY A 43 -7.82 15.66 -40.50
N LYS A 44 -6.83 15.40 -41.35
CA LYS A 44 -5.39 15.27 -41.07
C LYS A 44 -4.81 16.57 -40.51
N ASP A 45 -3.97 16.47 -39.47
CA ASP A 45 -2.57 16.97 -39.41
C ASP A 45 -2.08 17.38 -38.00
N MET A 46 -0.78 17.12 -37.82
CA MET A 46 0.11 17.24 -36.66
C MET A 46 -0.19 18.26 -35.54
N LYS A 47 -0.07 17.82 -34.26
CA LYS A 47 1.06 18.12 -33.33
C LYS A 47 0.74 17.59 -31.93
N LYS A 48 1.61 16.72 -31.39
CA LYS A 48 1.55 16.23 -30.00
C LYS A 48 1.88 17.37 -29.03
N GLY A 49 0.84 17.98 -28.45
CA GLY A 49 0.98 19.02 -27.42
C GLY A 49 -0.26 19.13 -26.54
N SER A 50 -0.03 19.11 -25.22
CA SER A 50 -0.95 19.40 -24.12
C SER A 50 -2.03 18.36 -23.77
N ARG A 51 -1.89 17.76 -22.57
CA ARG A 51 -2.99 17.14 -21.82
C ARG A 51 -4.02 18.25 -21.52
N LYS A 52 -5.10 18.33 -22.31
CA LYS A 52 -6.24 19.21 -22.03
C LYS A 52 -6.86 18.86 -20.67
N LYS A 53 -6.98 19.89 -19.82
CA LYS A 53 -7.62 19.89 -18.50
C LYS A 53 -9.01 19.28 -18.59
N GLY A 54 -9.27 18.30 -17.73
CA GLY A 54 -10.61 17.73 -17.52
C GLY A 54 -11.59 18.80 -17.02
N VAL A 55 -12.82 18.66 -17.51
CA VAL A 55 -14.01 19.48 -17.24
C VAL A 55 -14.15 19.78 -15.74
N LYS A 56 -14.33 21.07 -15.40
CA LYS A 56 -14.72 21.54 -14.07
C LYS A 56 -16.06 20.90 -13.70
N SER A 57 -16.07 20.05 -12.68
CA SER A 57 -17.30 19.69 -11.97
C SER A 57 -17.91 20.98 -11.39
N VAL A 58 -19.17 21.23 -11.72
CA VAL A 58 -19.96 22.33 -11.17
C VAL A 58 -20.00 22.18 -9.65
N TRP A 59 -19.54 23.22 -8.95
CA TRP A 59 -19.61 23.31 -7.49
C TRP A 59 -20.97 23.89 -7.14
N VAL A 60 -21.85 23.08 -6.56
CA VAL A 60 -22.94 23.61 -5.75
C VAL A 60 -22.43 23.60 -4.32
N ALA A 61 -21.86 24.73 -3.91
CA ALA A 61 -21.57 25.01 -2.51
C ALA A 61 -22.77 25.75 -1.92
N ALA A 62 -23.42 25.15 -0.92
CA ALA A 62 -24.23 25.89 0.02
C ALA A 62 -24.15 25.19 1.39
N GLU A 63 -23.49 25.87 2.33
CA GLU A 63 -23.72 25.78 3.77
C GLU A 63 -23.54 24.44 4.50
N MET A 64 -22.44 23.73 4.26
CA MET A 64 -21.71 23.00 5.31
C MET A 64 -20.25 22.91 4.88
N GLY A 65 -19.31 23.15 5.81
CA GLY A 65 -17.87 23.27 5.51
C GLY A 65 -17.35 22.24 4.50
N SER A 66 -16.59 22.74 3.51
CA SER A 66 -15.87 22.02 2.45
C SER A 66 -16.11 20.50 2.41
N VAL A 67 -17.02 20.05 1.53
CA VAL A 67 -17.24 18.63 1.26
C VAL A 67 -15.93 18.03 0.69
N CYS A 68 -15.20 17.27 1.51
CA CYS A 68 -13.91 16.68 1.13
C CYS A 68 -14.05 15.38 0.31
N TRP A 69 -15.28 14.95 0.04
CA TRP A 69 -15.60 13.73 -0.68
C TRP A 69 -16.06 14.02 -2.11
N LYS A 70 -15.56 13.23 -3.06
CA LYS A 70 -15.91 13.35 -4.49
C LYS A 70 -16.82 12.24 -4.99
N LYS A 71 -16.88 11.12 -4.25
CA LYS A 71 -17.60 9.90 -4.62
C LYS A 71 -18.07 9.17 -3.37
N LYS A 72 -19.20 8.48 -3.50
CA LYS A 72 -19.76 7.52 -2.56
C LYS A 72 -19.40 6.11 -3.02
N SER A 73 -18.96 5.22 -2.14
CA SER A 73 -18.77 3.80 -2.53
C SER A 73 -20.14 3.13 -2.69
N ILE A 74 -20.27 2.17 -3.61
CA ILE A 74 -21.49 1.35 -3.75
C ILE A 74 -21.86 0.65 -2.44
N PHE A 75 -20.87 0.35 -1.58
CA PHE A 75 -21.11 -0.29 -0.30
C PHE A 75 -21.93 0.57 0.66
N PHE A 76 -22.07 1.89 0.45
CA PHE A 76 -22.96 2.72 1.25
C PHE A 76 -24.45 2.41 1.01
N GLU A 77 -24.80 1.66 -0.04
CA GLU A 77 -26.16 1.17 -0.27
C GLU A 77 -26.52 0.00 0.66
N LEU A 78 -25.52 -0.67 1.23
CA LEU A 78 -25.75 -1.77 2.16
C LEU A 78 -26.30 -1.21 3.49
N PRO A 79 -27.48 -1.67 3.98
CA PRO A 79 -28.11 -1.12 5.17
C PRO A 79 -27.22 -1.15 6.42
N TYR A 80 -26.37 -2.18 6.50
CA TYR A 80 -25.46 -2.41 7.62
C TYR A 80 -24.14 -1.63 7.53
N TRP A 81 -23.83 -0.97 6.40
CA TRP A 81 -22.53 -0.35 6.20
C TRP A 81 -22.19 0.70 7.27
N LYS A 82 -23.19 1.50 7.68
CA LYS A 82 -23.05 2.52 8.73
C LYS A 82 -22.74 1.93 10.12
N HIS A 83 -23.00 0.64 10.32
CA HIS A 83 -22.74 -0.08 11.56
C HIS A 83 -21.40 -0.81 11.58
N LEU A 84 -20.70 -0.91 10.44
CA LEU A 84 -19.39 -1.54 10.37
C LEU A 84 -18.37 -0.73 11.18
N LEU A 85 -17.60 -1.42 12.03
CA LEU A 85 -16.47 -0.83 12.75
C LEU A 85 -15.33 -0.48 11.77
N ILE A 86 -15.07 -1.36 10.81
CA ILE A 86 -14.14 -1.14 9.69
C ILE A 86 -14.96 -0.95 8.41
N ARG A 87 -15.17 0.31 8.03
CA ARG A 87 -15.89 0.68 6.79
C ARG A 87 -15.01 0.63 5.54
N HIS A 88 -13.71 0.85 5.74
CA HIS A 88 -12.69 0.81 4.72
C HIS A 88 -11.48 0.07 5.30
N ASN A 89 -11.12 -1.06 4.69
CA ASN A 89 -9.90 -1.76 5.04
C ASN A 89 -8.71 -1.00 4.46
N LEU A 90 -7.75 -0.63 5.30
CA LEU A 90 -6.54 0.04 4.83
C LEU A 90 -5.65 -0.97 4.12
N ASP A 91 -5.29 -0.65 2.88
CA ASP A 91 -4.41 -1.47 2.07
C ASP A 91 -2.96 -1.31 2.55
N VAL A 92 -2.59 -2.11 3.56
CA VAL A 92 -1.25 -2.04 4.18
C VAL A 92 -0.15 -2.32 3.16
N MET A 93 -0.40 -3.16 2.15
CA MET A 93 0.59 -3.48 1.11
C MET A 93 0.96 -2.24 0.33
N HIS A 94 -0.05 -1.48 -0.12
CA HIS A 94 0.20 -0.24 -0.85
C HIS A 94 0.68 0.89 0.05
N ILE A 95 0.21 0.98 1.29
CA ILE A 95 0.71 1.96 2.26
C ILE A 95 2.21 1.74 2.48
N GLU A 96 2.62 0.54 2.90
CA GLU A 96 4.02 0.20 3.18
C GLU A 96 4.91 0.44 1.95
N LYS A 97 4.47 -0.02 0.78
CA LYS A 97 5.15 0.24 -0.50
C LYS A 97 5.34 1.73 -0.76
N ASN A 98 4.28 2.53 -0.67
CA ASN A 98 4.33 3.96 -1.02
C ASN A 98 5.18 4.75 -0.02
N VAL A 99 5.10 4.41 1.27
CA VAL A 99 5.93 5.02 2.31
C VAL A 99 7.41 4.66 2.07
N CYS A 100 7.73 3.37 1.85
CA CYS A 100 9.11 2.94 1.58
C CYS A 100 9.66 3.57 0.30
N GLN A 101 8.86 3.64 -0.77
CA GLN A 101 9.21 4.32 -2.01
C GLN A 101 9.47 5.81 -1.81
N SER A 102 8.70 6.48 -0.94
CA SER A 102 8.90 7.90 -0.61
C SER A 102 10.21 8.13 0.15
N ILE A 103 10.54 7.24 1.11
CA ILE A 103 11.82 7.29 1.85
C ILE A 103 12.99 7.11 0.89
N VAL A 104 13.01 6.01 0.14
CA VAL A 104 14.11 5.69 -0.80
C VAL A 104 14.22 6.74 -1.89
N GLY A 105 13.09 7.18 -2.46
CA GLY A 105 13.04 8.20 -3.50
C GLY A 105 13.62 9.54 -3.03
N THR A 106 13.37 9.90 -1.78
CA THR A 106 13.89 11.13 -1.18
C THR A 106 15.38 11.01 -0.83
N LEU A 107 15.80 9.93 -0.15
CA LEU A 107 17.20 9.72 0.24
C LEU A 107 18.14 9.62 -0.96
N LEU A 108 17.76 8.86 -1.99
CA LEU A 108 18.58 8.68 -3.19
C LEU A 108 18.39 9.83 -4.20
N HIS A 109 17.47 10.76 -3.94
CA HIS A 109 17.10 11.87 -4.83
C HIS A 109 16.72 11.39 -6.23
N VAL A 110 15.82 10.41 -6.30
CA VAL A 110 15.40 9.80 -7.57
C VAL A 110 14.49 10.77 -8.32
N PRO A 111 14.80 11.15 -9.58
CA PRO A 111 13.98 12.07 -10.35
C PRO A 111 12.52 11.63 -10.44
N GLY A 112 11.59 12.55 -10.14
CA GLY A 112 10.14 12.29 -10.15
C GLY A 112 9.61 11.45 -8.97
N LYS A 113 10.47 10.95 -8.09
CA LYS A 113 10.08 10.19 -6.88
C LYS A 113 10.51 10.85 -5.57
N THR A 114 11.51 11.74 -5.61
CA THR A 114 11.92 12.52 -4.44
C THR A 114 10.75 13.36 -3.92
N LYS A 115 10.56 13.37 -2.60
CA LYS A 115 9.65 14.29 -1.90
C LYS A 115 10.31 15.63 -1.57
N ASP A 116 11.56 15.80 -1.97
CA ASP A 116 12.30 17.03 -1.83
C ASP A 116 12.60 17.65 -3.20
N GLY A 117 11.92 18.74 -3.51
CA GLY A 117 12.04 19.47 -4.77
C GLY A 117 11.60 20.92 -4.60
N LEU A 118 11.72 21.72 -5.67
CA LEU A 118 11.52 23.17 -5.60
C LEU A 118 10.19 23.58 -4.95
N LYS A 119 9.08 22.93 -5.33
CA LYS A 119 7.76 23.22 -4.75
C LYS A 119 7.73 22.96 -3.24
N ALA A 120 8.24 21.81 -2.81
CA ALA A 120 8.31 21.46 -1.40
C ALA A 120 9.16 22.45 -0.60
N ARG A 121 10.24 22.99 -1.19
CA ARG A 121 11.07 24.04 -0.57
C ARG A 121 10.40 25.41 -0.55
N LEU A 122 9.62 25.76 -1.56
CA LEU A 122 8.79 26.98 -1.55
C LEU A 122 7.68 26.88 -0.50
N ASP A 123 7.09 25.70 -0.30
CA ASP A 123 6.10 25.48 0.76
C ASP A 123 6.73 25.73 2.15
N LEU A 124 8.00 25.37 2.38
CA LEU A 124 8.70 25.69 3.63
C LEU A 124 8.80 27.21 3.86
N VAL A 125 9.10 27.98 2.81
CA VAL A 125 9.19 29.44 2.87
C VAL A 125 7.82 30.05 3.16
N ASP A 126 6.77 29.59 2.48
CA ASP A 126 5.39 30.04 2.71
C ASP A 126 4.93 29.76 4.14
N MET A 127 5.25 28.57 4.66
CA MET A 127 4.99 28.16 6.03
C MET A 127 5.91 28.84 7.07
N ARG A 128 6.92 29.60 6.63
CA ARG A 128 7.92 30.29 7.48
C ARG A 128 8.66 29.33 8.42
N ILE A 129 9.00 28.14 7.93
CA ILE A 129 9.77 27.13 8.66
C ILE A 129 11.06 26.79 7.90
N ARG A 130 12.13 26.46 8.63
CA ARG A 130 13.43 26.04 8.06
C ARG A 130 13.95 27.00 6.97
N PRO A 131 14.11 28.32 7.27
CA PRO A 131 14.56 29.30 6.27
C PRO A 131 15.93 28.95 5.67
N GLU A 132 16.77 28.19 6.38
CA GLU A 132 18.05 27.68 5.89
C GLU A 132 17.93 26.74 4.67
N LEU A 133 16.74 26.20 4.42
CA LEU A 133 16.43 25.31 3.30
C LEU A 133 15.80 26.02 2.10
N ALA A 134 15.65 27.35 2.15
CA ALA A 134 15.04 28.14 1.09
C ALA A 134 15.81 28.01 -0.24
N PRO A 135 15.13 27.93 -1.40
CA PRO A 135 15.80 27.91 -2.70
C PRO A 135 16.64 29.18 -2.92
N MET A 136 17.87 29.01 -3.38
CA MET A 136 18.78 30.11 -3.73
C MET A 136 18.76 30.31 -5.24
N VAL A 137 18.52 31.55 -5.69
CA VAL A 137 18.61 31.90 -7.11
C VAL A 137 20.01 32.42 -7.38
N GLU A 138 20.85 31.57 -7.96
CA GLU A 138 22.10 31.99 -8.58
C GLU A 138 21.82 32.32 -10.05
N GLU A 139 22.54 33.28 -10.62
CA GLU A 139 22.37 33.91 -11.95
C GLU A 139 21.43 33.22 -12.97
N LYS A 140 21.60 31.91 -13.23
CA LYS A 140 20.79 31.13 -14.17
C LYS A 140 20.24 29.81 -13.61
N ARG A 141 20.44 29.50 -12.33
CA ARG A 141 20.05 28.21 -11.72
C ARG A 141 19.51 28.39 -10.32
N THR A 142 18.39 27.72 -10.05
CA THR A 142 17.88 27.57 -8.70
C THR A 142 18.58 26.41 -8.01
N VAL A 143 19.35 26.70 -6.96
CA VAL A 143 20.04 25.71 -6.14
C VAL A 143 19.22 25.45 -4.89
N LEU A 144 19.08 24.17 -4.51
CA LEU A 144 18.42 23.79 -3.27
C LEU A 144 19.48 23.45 -2.22
N PRO A 145 19.53 24.15 -1.08
CA PRO A 145 20.46 23.82 0.00
C PRO A 145 20.27 22.37 0.49
N PRO A 146 21.36 21.65 0.81
CA PRO A 146 21.26 20.28 1.29
C PRO A 146 20.50 20.23 2.63
N ALA A 147 19.51 19.34 2.73
CA ALA A 147 18.80 19.07 3.97
C ALA A 147 19.51 17.97 4.78
N CYS A 148 19.09 17.74 6.03
CA CYS A 148 19.67 16.70 6.89
C CYS A 148 19.48 15.27 6.35
N PHE A 149 18.53 15.04 5.44
CA PHE A 149 18.32 13.75 4.77
C PHE A 149 18.99 13.69 3.38
N THR A 150 19.62 14.77 2.92
CA THR A 150 20.32 14.80 1.63
C THR A 150 21.63 14.01 1.75
N LEU A 151 21.71 12.91 1.00
CA LEU A 151 22.90 12.05 0.99
C LEU A 151 23.93 12.53 -0.04
N GLY A 152 25.21 12.50 0.35
CA GLY A 152 26.31 12.67 -0.59
C GLY A 152 26.42 11.50 -1.57
N LYS A 153 27.16 11.68 -2.67
CA LYS A 153 27.37 10.63 -3.70
C LYS A 153 27.90 9.32 -3.09
N ASN A 154 28.88 9.42 -2.19
CA ASN A 154 29.47 8.26 -1.52
C ASN A 154 28.46 7.54 -0.61
N GLU A 155 27.63 8.26 0.16
CA GLU A 155 26.60 7.65 1.00
C GLU A 155 25.56 6.90 0.15
N LYS A 156 25.13 7.48 -0.98
CA LYS A 156 24.21 6.80 -1.91
C LYS A 156 24.82 5.54 -2.49
N GLN A 157 26.09 5.59 -2.87
CA GLN A 157 26.83 4.44 -3.39
C GLN A 157 26.94 3.34 -2.34
N GLN A 158 27.31 3.68 -1.09
CA GLN A 158 27.37 2.73 0.01
C GLN A 158 26.03 2.04 0.29
N ILE A 159 24.92 2.79 0.27
CA ILE A 159 23.57 2.21 0.42
C ILE A 159 23.28 1.23 -0.72
N CYS A 160 23.55 1.63 -1.97
CA CYS A 160 23.31 0.80 -3.14
C CYS A 160 24.19 -0.46 -3.15
N GLU A 161 25.47 -0.34 -2.81
CA GLU A 161 26.40 -1.45 -2.70
C GLU A 161 26.02 -2.40 -1.58
N SER A 162 25.64 -1.87 -0.42
CA SER A 162 25.13 -2.65 0.70
C SER A 162 23.94 -3.51 0.26
N LEU A 163 22.93 -2.91 -0.36
CA LEU A 163 21.77 -3.64 -0.90
C LEU A 163 22.19 -4.67 -1.96
N ALA A 164 23.02 -4.29 -2.94
CA ALA A 164 23.41 -5.18 -4.03
C ALA A 164 24.21 -6.41 -3.57
N ASN A 165 24.86 -6.33 -2.42
CA ASN A 165 25.65 -7.40 -1.83
C ASN A 165 24.90 -8.20 -0.75
N MET A 166 23.68 -7.79 -0.38
CA MET A 166 22.84 -8.56 0.55
C MET A 166 22.44 -9.90 -0.06
N LYS A 167 22.59 -10.97 0.71
CA LYS A 167 22.08 -12.30 0.41
C LYS A 167 20.81 -12.53 1.21
N VAL A 168 19.76 -13.01 0.56
CA VAL A 168 18.47 -13.34 1.18
C VAL A 168 18.04 -14.75 0.75
N PRO A 169 17.17 -15.42 1.51
CA PRO A 169 16.61 -16.71 1.10
C PRO A 169 15.93 -16.67 -0.27
N ILE A 170 15.90 -17.80 -0.96
CA ILE A 170 15.17 -17.94 -2.23
C ILE A 170 13.69 -17.61 -1.99
N GLY A 171 13.10 -16.79 -2.86
CA GLY A 171 11.70 -16.37 -2.77
C GLY A 171 11.43 -15.19 -1.83
N TYR A 172 12.41 -14.75 -1.02
CA TYR A 172 12.20 -13.66 -0.05
C TYR A 172 12.22 -12.25 -0.67
N PHE A 173 13.06 -12.04 -1.68
CA PHE A 173 13.13 -10.81 -2.47
C PHE A 173 13.41 -11.20 -3.91
N SER A 174 13.10 -10.32 -4.87
CA SER A 174 13.70 -10.45 -6.20
C SER A 174 15.24 -10.45 -6.13
N ASN A 175 15.92 -10.76 -7.23
CA ASN A 175 17.39 -10.67 -7.22
C ASN A 175 17.82 -9.20 -6.97
N ILE A 176 18.18 -8.87 -5.72
CA ILE A 176 18.44 -7.50 -5.25
C ILE A 176 19.54 -6.84 -6.08
N ARG A 177 20.58 -7.60 -6.45
CA ARG A 177 21.69 -7.13 -7.29
C ARG A 177 21.18 -6.55 -8.62
N ASN A 178 20.17 -7.18 -9.22
CA ASN A 178 19.57 -6.72 -10.49
C ASN A 178 18.59 -5.55 -10.30
N ARG A 179 18.25 -5.21 -9.05
CA ARG A 179 17.38 -4.08 -8.69
C ARG A 179 18.15 -2.84 -8.28
N VAL A 180 19.48 -2.87 -8.28
CA VAL A 180 20.33 -1.73 -7.97
C VAL A 180 21.02 -1.21 -9.23
N ASP A 181 20.77 0.05 -9.56
CA ASP A 181 21.51 0.79 -10.59
C ASP A 181 22.72 1.46 -9.94
N ARG A 182 23.91 0.88 -10.14
CA ARG A 182 25.16 1.38 -9.57
C ARG A 182 25.69 2.64 -10.26
N LYS A 183 25.23 2.93 -11.48
CA LYS A 183 25.67 4.15 -12.21
C LYS A 183 24.93 5.37 -11.66
N GLU A 184 23.61 5.25 -11.54
CA GLU A 184 22.74 6.34 -11.09
C GLU A 184 22.45 6.31 -9.58
N ASN A 185 23.00 5.33 -8.84
CA ASN A 185 22.79 5.10 -7.41
C ASN A 185 21.30 5.10 -7.00
N ARG A 186 20.49 4.28 -7.68
CA ARG A 186 19.04 4.19 -7.46
C ARG A 186 18.53 2.75 -7.54
N LEU A 187 17.31 2.52 -7.04
CA LEU A 187 16.64 1.22 -7.14
C LEU A 187 15.69 1.16 -8.33
N LEU A 188 15.62 0.00 -8.99
CA LEU A 188 14.89 -0.23 -10.24
C LEU A 188 13.80 -1.29 -10.08
N GLY A 189 12.61 -0.99 -10.58
CA GLY A 189 11.58 -1.98 -10.87
C GLY A 189 11.09 -2.83 -9.68
N LEU A 190 11.22 -2.33 -8.45
CA LEU A 190 10.74 -3.01 -7.25
C LEU A 190 9.22 -3.12 -7.25
N LYS A 191 8.71 -4.30 -6.92
CA LYS A 191 7.28 -4.58 -6.72
C LYS A 191 6.89 -4.41 -5.26
N SER A 192 5.60 -4.51 -4.96
CA SER A 192 5.06 -4.35 -3.59
C SER A 192 5.74 -5.30 -2.59
N HIS A 193 5.94 -6.57 -2.98
CA HIS A 193 6.64 -7.56 -2.15
C HIS A 193 8.11 -7.21 -1.89
N ASP A 194 8.81 -6.68 -2.90
CA ASP A 194 10.19 -6.21 -2.70
C ASP A 194 10.23 -5.04 -1.71
N TYR A 195 9.29 -4.10 -1.81
CA TYR A 195 9.21 -2.99 -0.87
C TYR A 195 8.85 -3.42 0.56
N HIS A 196 8.06 -4.48 0.71
CA HIS A 196 7.75 -5.08 2.01
C HIS A 196 9.03 -5.60 2.69
N ALA A 197 9.79 -6.46 2.02
CA ALA A 197 11.07 -6.96 2.53
C ALA A 197 12.11 -5.84 2.74
N LEU A 198 12.14 -4.84 1.84
CA LEU A 198 12.99 -3.67 1.97
C LEU A 198 12.64 -2.88 3.23
N MET A 199 11.36 -2.54 3.43
CA MET A 199 10.91 -1.72 4.53
C MET A 199 11.15 -2.37 5.88
N GLN A 200 10.93 -3.67 6.00
CA GLN A 200 10.98 -4.36 7.29
C GLN A 200 12.39 -4.74 7.74
N GLN A 201 13.25 -5.16 6.80
CA GLN A 201 14.52 -5.78 7.16
C GLN A 201 15.73 -5.13 6.47
N LEU A 202 15.67 -4.92 5.16
CA LEU A 202 16.88 -4.57 4.41
C LEU A 202 17.24 -3.09 4.51
N LEU A 203 16.25 -2.19 4.52
CA LEU A 203 16.47 -0.75 4.55
C LEU A 203 17.23 -0.30 5.80
N PRO A 204 16.85 -0.71 7.04
CA PRO A 204 17.61 -0.38 8.26
C PRO A 204 19.09 -0.77 8.20
N ILE A 205 19.40 -1.91 7.56
CA ILE A 205 20.77 -2.40 7.38
C ILE A 205 21.50 -1.54 6.34
N ALA A 206 20.85 -1.26 5.21
CA ALA A 206 21.43 -0.49 4.12
C ALA A 206 21.77 0.94 4.55
N ILE A 207 20.92 1.58 5.36
CA ILE A 207 21.14 2.95 5.84
C ILE A 207 22.06 3.04 7.06
N ARG A 208 22.62 1.92 7.54
CA ARG A 208 23.49 1.90 8.72
C ARG A 208 24.71 2.82 8.55
N GLY A 209 25.22 3.00 7.33
CA GLY A 209 26.34 3.89 7.04
C GLY A 209 26.03 5.39 6.99
N MET A 210 24.76 5.81 7.06
CA MET A 210 24.38 7.23 6.97
C MET A 210 25.01 8.05 8.10
N LYS A 211 25.62 9.19 7.75
CA LYS A 211 26.27 10.09 8.72
C LYS A 211 25.25 10.73 9.67
N GLN A 212 24.09 11.08 9.15
CA GLN A 212 23.03 11.77 9.89
C GLN A 212 22.25 10.78 10.77
N LYS A 213 22.80 10.54 11.99
CA LYS A 213 22.31 9.52 12.93
C LYS A 213 20.83 9.69 13.29
N HIS A 214 20.35 10.93 13.42
CA HIS A 214 18.95 11.21 13.79
C HIS A 214 17.97 10.82 12.67
N VAL A 215 18.28 11.12 11.40
CA VAL A 215 17.46 10.69 10.25
C VAL A 215 17.43 9.17 10.16
N ARG A 216 18.61 8.53 10.28
CA ARG A 216 18.74 7.07 10.29
C ARG A 216 17.89 6.43 11.39
N TYR A 217 17.93 7.00 12.60
CA TYR A 217 17.18 6.51 13.76
C TYR A 217 15.68 6.52 13.49
N VAL A 218 15.13 7.63 12.99
CA VAL A 218 13.69 7.75 12.74
C VAL A 218 13.22 6.83 11.63
N ILE A 219 13.99 6.68 10.55
CA ILE A 219 13.66 5.70 9.48
C ILE A 219 13.68 4.29 10.07
N THR A 220 14.68 3.96 10.89
CA THR A 220 14.77 2.64 11.53
C THR A 220 13.58 2.37 12.46
N ARG A 221 13.10 3.38 13.20
CA ARG A 221 11.88 3.26 14.01
C ARG A 221 10.65 2.96 13.16
N LEU A 222 10.50 3.65 12.03
CA LEU A 222 9.39 3.40 11.12
C LEU A 222 9.46 1.99 10.52
N CYS A 223 10.65 1.53 10.13
CA CYS A 223 10.86 0.16 9.66
C CYS A 223 10.50 -0.88 10.74
N ARG A 224 10.90 -0.65 12.00
CA ARG A 224 10.54 -1.52 13.14
C ARG A 224 9.03 -1.55 13.37
N PHE A 225 8.36 -0.41 13.26
CA PHE A 225 6.91 -0.35 13.34
C PHE A 225 6.25 -1.22 12.27
N PHE A 226 6.65 -1.09 11.01
CA PHE A 226 6.11 -1.92 9.92
C PHE A 226 6.44 -3.40 10.10
N ASN A 227 7.64 -3.72 10.59
CA ASN A 227 8.01 -5.09 10.91
C ASN A 227 7.08 -5.69 11.98
N ARG A 228 6.80 -4.95 13.07
CA ARG A 228 5.92 -5.38 14.18
C ARG A 228 4.45 -5.49 13.78
N ILE A 229 3.89 -4.46 13.13
CA ILE A 229 2.46 -4.44 12.78
C ILE A 229 2.09 -5.48 11.72
N CYS A 230 3.08 -5.96 10.95
CA CYS A 230 2.91 -6.97 9.90
C CYS A 230 3.25 -8.39 10.36
N GLU A 231 3.57 -8.61 11.65
CA GLU A 231 3.77 -9.96 12.19
C GLU A 231 2.49 -10.79 12.04
N LYS A 232 2.66 -12.11 11.87
CA LYS A 232 1.53 -13.05 11.74
C LYS A 232 0.68 -13.12 13.02
N THR A 233 1.31 -12.90 14.16
CA THR A 233 0.72 -12.90 15.50
C THR A 233 1.17 -11.64 16.20
N ILE A 234 0.23 -10.91 16.80
CA ILE A 234 0.51 -9.66 17.49
C ILE A 234 -0.16 -9.72 18.85
N ASP A 235 0.60 -9.44 19.90
CA ASP A 235 0.08 -9.33 21.27
C ASP A 235 -0.80 -8.07 21.38
N PRO A 236 -2.11 -8.21 21.72
CA PRO A 236 -3.01 -7.08 21.90
C PRO A 236 -2.52 -6.05 22.93
N THR A 237 -1.80 -6.48 23.97
CA THR A 237 -1.33 -5.57 25.03
C THR A 237 -0.24 -4.61 24.52
N SER A 238 0.52 -5.04 23.52
CA SER A 238 1.57 -4.24 22.90
C SER A 238 1.04 -3.13 21.97
N LEU A 239 -0.22 -3.20 21.53
CA LEU A 239 -0.76 -2.31 20.50
C LEU A 239 -0.81 -0.84 20.94
N GLU A 240 -1.08 -0.54 22.20
CA GLU A 240 -1.10 0.84 22.70
C GLU A 240 0.30 1.48 22.65
N SER A 241 1.32 0.72 23.04
CA SER A 241 2.71 1.16 22.93
C SER A 241 3.09 1.39 21.46
N LEU A 242 2.67 0.50 20.56
CA LEU A 242 2.92 0.60 19.12
C LEU A 242 2.22 1.83 18.50
N GLN A 243 1.01 2.18 18.97
CA GLN A 243 0.31 3.40 18.57
C GLN A 243 1.09 4.66 18.98
N THR A 244 1.61 4.67 20.21
CA THR A 244 2.41 5.78 20.73
C THR A 244 3.73 5.93 19.97
N GLU A 245 4.35 4.80 19.63
CA GLU A 245 5.59 4.76 18.86
C GLU A 245 5.41 5.32 17.44
N ILE A 246 4.36 4.93 16.71
CA ILE A 246 4.15 5.44 15.34
C ILE A 246 3.82 6.93 15.33
N VAL A 247 2.99 7.40 16.28
CA VAL A 247 2.68 8.84 16.42
C VAL A 247 3.97 9.62 16.65
N THR A 248 4.79 9.19 17.62
CA THR A 248 6.09 9.82 17.89
C THR A 248 7.01 9.79 16.67
N THR A 249 7.04 8.66 15.95
CA THR A 249 7.89 8.47 14.78
C THR A 249 7.49 9.42 13.64
N ILE A 250 6.20 9.64 13.40
CA ILE A 250 5.73 10.59 12.38
C ILE A 250 6.05 12.03 12.78
N CYS A 251 5.85 12.42 14.05
CA CYS A 251 6.26 13.75 14.53
C CYS A 251 7.77 13.99 14.34
N LEU A 252 8.61 12.97 14.57
CA LEU A 252 10.04 13.05 14.33
C LEU A 252 10.38 13.12 12.83
N LEU A 253 9.66 12.39 11.98
CA LEU A 253 9.80 12.51 10.52
C LEU A 253 9.48 13.94 10.08
N GLU A 254 8.44 14.55 10.64
CA GLU A 254 7.97 15.90 10.26
C GLU A 254 9.00 16.98 10.56
N GLN A 255 9.80 16.79 11.62
CA GLN A 255 10.94 17.65 11.93
C GLN A 255 12.04 17.61 10.86
N TYR A 256 12.20 16.50 10.14
CA TYR A 256 13.33 16.28 9.24
C TYR A 256 12.92 16.38 7.77
N PHE A 257 11.83 15.75 7.37
CA PHE A 257 11.37 15.67 5.98
C PHE A 257 10.51 16.89 5.59
N PRO A 258 10.41 17.21 4.29
CA PRO A 258 9.59 18.32 3.82
C PRO A 258 8.09 17.97 3.83
N PRO A 259 7.18 18.96 3.84
CA PRO A 259 5.73 18.74 3.84
C PRO A 259 5.24 17.77 2.77
N SER A 260 5.85 17.80 1.57
CA SER A 260 5.43 16.92 0.47
C SER A 260 5.67 15.42 0.72
N PHE A 261 6.48 15.08 1.73
CA PHE A 261 6.64 13.70 2.20
C PHE A 261 5.37 13.18 2.89
N PHE A 262 4.63 14.04 3.59
CA PHE A 262 3.45 13.70 4.39
C PHE A 262 2.18 13.66 3.53
N ASP A 263 2.20 12.81 2.51
CA ASP A 263 1.00 12.50 1.76
C ASP A 263 0.05 11.58 2.55
N ILE A 264 -1.12 11.31 1.96
CA ILE A 264 -2.15 10.48 2.59
C ILE A 264 -1.63 9.09 2.99
N MET A 265 -0.68 8.50 2.25
CA MET A 265 -0.17 7.17 2.56
C MET A 265 0.66 7.18 3.84
N VAL A 266 1.49 8.21 4.04
CA VAL A 266 2.22 8.40 5.30
C VAL A 266 1.24 8.64 6.44
N HIS A 267 0.22 9.48 6.24
CA HIS A 267 -0.79 9.75 7.26
C HIS A 267 -1.55 8.48 7.68
N LEU A 268 -1.91 7.61 6.73
CA LEU A 268 -2.64 6.36 7.03
C LEU A 268 -1.91 5.42 8.00
N THR A 269 -0.59 5.56 8.17
CA THR A 269 0.18 4.71 9.09
C THR A 269 -0.24 4.83 10.55
N VAL A 270 -0.71 6.01 11.02
CA VAL A 270 -1.20 6.16 12.41
C VAL A 270 -2.49 5.39 12.66
N HIS A 271 -3.24 5.07 11.62
CA HIS A 271 -4.52 4.38 11.72
C HIS A 271 -4.37 2.85 11.66
N LEU A 272 -3.18 2.35 11.34
CA LEU A 272 -2.93 0.91 11.17
C LEU A 272 -3.11 0.13 12.46
N VAL A 273 -2.68 0.68 13.60
CA VAL A 273 -2.83 0.01 14.89
C VAL A 273 -4.31 -0.17 15.23
N ARG A 274 -5.12 0.88 15.06
CA ARG A 274 -6.58 0.78 15.24
C ARG A 274 -7.22 -0.24 14.30
N GLN A 275 -6.75 -0.32 13.05
CA GLN A 275 -7.20 -1.32 12.10
C GLN A 275 -6.85 -2.75 12.54
N VAL A 276 -5.67 -2.97 13.13
CA VAL A 276 -5.27 -4.27 13.69
C VAL A 276 -6.07 -4.63 14.94
N GLN A 277 -6.33 -3.67 15.83
CA GLN A 277 -7.21 -3.88 16.99
C GLN A 277 -8.60 -4.37 16.60
N LEU A 278 -9.15 -3.85 15.50
CA LEU A 278 -10.49 -4.16 15.05
C LEU A 278 -10.56 -5.38 14.11
N GLY A 279 -9.57 -5.53 13.23
CA GLY A 279 -9.59 -6.47 12.11
C GLY A 279 -8.55 -7.58 12.20
N GLY A 280 -7.86 -7.68 13.34
CA GLY A 280 -6.79 -8.66 13.56
C GLY A 280 -5.51 -8.38 12.75
N PRO A 281 -4.56 -9.34 12.78
CA PRO A 281 -3.26 -9.22 12.12
C PRO A 281 -3.38 -8.84 10.64
N VAL A 282 -2.40 -8.06 10.16
CA VAL A 282 -2.37 -7.59 8.76
C VAL A 282 -2.28 -8.76 7.79
N CYS A 283 -1.66 -9.88 8.19
CA CYS A 283 -1.47 -11.05 7.32
C CYS A 283 -2.77 -11.60 6.72
N ASN A 284 -3.88 -11.48 7.45
CA ASN A 284 -5.18 -11.98 7.02
C ASN A 284 -5.91 -11.02 6.06
N ARG A 285 -5.34 -9.83 5.83
CA ARG A 285 -5.95 -8.72 5.10
C ARG A 285 -5.06 -8.18 3.98
N TRP A 286 -4.01 -8.91 3.61
CA TRP A 286 -3.13 -8.54 2.51
C TRP A 286 -3.85 -8.56 1.16
N MET A 287 -3.53 -7.59 0.31
CA MET A 287 -4.01 -7.54 -1.07
C MET A 287 -3.25 -8.46 -2.03
N TYR A 288 -2.12 -9.07 -1.61
CA TYR A 288 -1.31 -9.95 -2.46
C TYR A 288 -2.13 -11.07 -3.13
N GLY A 289 -2.96 -11.77 -2.36
CA GLY A 289 -3.80 -12.86 -2.88
C GLY A 289 -4.83 -12.36 -3.89
N PHE A 290 -5.55 -11.30 -3.54
CA PHE A 290 -6.55 -10.67 -4.41
C PHE A 290 -5.94 -10.16 -5.72
N GLU A 291 -4.80 -9.46 -5.67
CA GLU A 291 -4.15 -8.95 -6.88
C GLU A 291 -3.62 -10.08 -7.78
N ARG A 292 -3.08 -11.16 -7.19
CA ARG A 292 -2.65 -12.35 -7.94
C ARG A 292 -3.82 -13.01 -8.65
N LEU A 293 -4.93 -13.21 -7.95
CA LEU A 293 -6.15 -13.80 -8.52
C LEU A 293 -6.73 -12.93 -9.63
N MET A 294 -6.87 -11.62 -9.40
CA MET A 294 -7.37 -10.68 -10.40
C MET A 294 -6.49 -10.62 -11.65
N LYS A 295 -5.17 -10.85 -11.52
CA LYS A 295 -4.27 -10.97 -12.67
C LYS A 295 -4.62 -12.19 -13.53
N ILE A 296 -4.95 -13.33 -12.92
CA ILE A 296 -5.35 -14.56 -13.62
C ILE A 296 -6.65 -14.31 -14.39
N TYR A 297 -7.70 -13.82 -13.71
CA TYR A 297 -8.97 -13.51 -14.37
C TYR A 297 -8.80 -12.52 -15.53
N LYS A 298 -7.93 -11.52 -15.36
CA LYS A 298 -7.64 -10.57 -16.43
C LYS A 298 -6.97 -11.21 -17.64
N SER A 299 -6.12 -12.22 -17.46
CA SER A 299 -5.55 -12.97 -18.60
C SER A 299 -6.57 -13.86 -19.31
N SER A 300 -7.60 -14.33 -18.60
CA SER A 300 -8.68 -15.14 -19.18
C SER A 300 -9.60 -14.34 -20.11
N VAL A 301 -9.72 -13.02 -19.92
CA VAL A 301 -10.62 -12.16 -20.72
C VAL A 301 -10.09 -11.98 -22.14
N ARG A 302 -10.61 -12.79 -23.08
CA ARG A 302 -10.37 -12.66 -24.53
C ARG A 302 -11.31 -11.69 -25.22
N ASN A 303 -12.55 -11.57 -24.72
CA ASN A 303 -13.57 -10.65 -25.21
C ASN A 303 -14.05 -9.71 -24.10
N ARG A 304 -13.75 -8.41 -24.23
CA ARG A 304 -14.12 -7.38 -23.24
C ARG A 304 -15.62 -7.08 -23.18
N ASN A 305 -16.40 -7.48 -24.19
CA ASN A 305 -17.84 -7.30 -24.18
C ASN A 305 -18.56 -8.34 -23.32
N ARG A 306 -17.89 -9.47 -23.01
CA ARG A 306 -18.39 -10.59 -22.21
C ARG A 306 -17.29 -11.14 -21.30
N PRO A 307 -16.74 -10.33 -20.38
CA PRO A 307 -15.60 -10.73 -19.56
C PRO A 307 -15.95 -11.91 -18.64
N GLU A 308 -17.17 -11.98 -18.12
CA GLU A 308 -17.64 -13.06 -17.24
C GLU A 308 -17.64 -14.41 -17.97
N GLY A 309 -18.16 -14.44 -19.19
CA GLY A 309 -18.17 -15.65 -20.03
C GLY A 309 -16.76 -16.16 -20.35
N CYS A 310 -15.83 -15.25 -20.66
CA CYS A 310 -14.43 -15.61 -20.91
C CYS A 310 -13.76 -16.23 -19.67
N ILE A 311 -14.06 -15.70 -18.49
CA ILE A 311 -13.51 -16.22 -17.23
C ILE A 311 -14.08 -17.62 -16.95
N VAL A 312 -15.39 -17.82 -17.11
CA VAL A 312 -16.04 -19.12 -16.94
C VAL A 312 -15.45 -20.17 -17.90
N GLU A 313 -15.30 -19.84 -19.18
CA GLU A 313 -14.69 -20.75 -20.17
C GLU A 313 -13.24 -21.11 -19.82
N SER A 314 -12.42 -20.14 -19.41
CA SER A 314 -11.03 -20.37 -18.97
C SER A 314 -11.00 -21.27 -17.75
N TYR A 315 -11.88 -21.02 -16.78
CA TYR A 315 -11.96 -21.80 -15.56
C TYR A 315 -12.36 -23.25 -15.83
N ILE A 316 -13.37 -23.50 -16.67
CA ILE A 316 -13.78 -24.86 -17.07
C ILE A 316 -12.62 -25.59 -17.76
N ALA A 317 -11.88 -24.91 -18.63
CA ALA A 317 -10.72 -25.49 -19.30
C ALA A 317 -9.59 -25.81 -18.31
N GLU A 318 -9.30 -24.93 -17.36
CA GLU A 318 -8.31 -25.14 -16.31
C GLU A 318 -8.67 -26.33 -15.41
N GLU A 319 -9.91 -26.40 -14.92
CA GLU A 319 -10.42 -27.52 -14.11
C GLU A 319 -10.39 -28.86 -14.88
N ALA A 320 -10.75 -28.86 -16.17
CA ALA A 320 -10.68 -30.08 -16.99
C ALA A 320 -9.23 -30.56 -17.19
N VAL A 321 -8.29 -29.63 -17.37
CA VAL A 321 -6.85 -29.96 -17.49
C VAL A 321 -6.30 -30.45 -16.15
N GLU A 322 -6.66 -29.79 -15.03
CA GLU A 322 -6.23 -30.21 -13.69
C GLU A 322 -6.79 -31.60 -13.34
N PHE A 323 -8.08 -31.84 -13.59
CA PHE A 323 -8.70 -33.16 -13.44
C PHE A 323 -7.97 -34.21 -14.27
N CYS A 324 -7.73 -33.95 -15.57
CA CYS A 324 -6.98 -34.88 -16.42
C CYS A 324 -5.54 -35.10 -15.91
N SER A 325 -4.89 -34.09 -15.35
CA SER A 325 -3.50 -34.21 -14.88
C SER A 325 -3.35 -35.20 -13.73
N ASP A 326 -4.36 -35.34 -12.86
CA ASP A 326 -4.36 -36.34 -11.78
C ASP A 326 -4.35 -37.79 -12.29
N TYR A 327 -4.86 -38.02 -13.51
CA TYR A 327 -4.86 -39.34 -14.17
C TYR A 327 -3.61 -39.58 -15.01
N VAL A 328 -2.81 -38.56 -15.28
CA VAL A 328 -1.55 -38.67 -16.04
C VAL A 328 -0.36 -38.38 -15.12
N ARG A 329 -0.24 -39.16 -14.05
CA ARG A 329 0.80 -39.02 -13.01
C ARG A 329 2.24 -39.10 -13.53
N ASP A 330 2.46 -39.78 -14.64
CA ASP A 330 3.79 -40.02 -15.23
C ASP A 330 4.12 -39.05 -16.38
N ALA A 331 3.27 -38.07 -16.69
CA ALA A 331 3.60 -37.04 -17.68
C ALA A 331 4.27 -35.84 -17.03
N ASP A 332 5.45 -35.49 -17.54
CA ASP A 332 6.11 -34.24 -17.19
C ASP A 332 5.25 -33.05 -17.67
N THR A 333 4.69 -32.30 -16.72
CA THR A 333 3.97 -31.05 -17.04
C THR A 333 4.95 -29.99 -17.53
N ILE A 334 4.97 -29.73 -18.84
CA ILE A 334 5.78 -28.66 -19.43
C ILE A 334 5.19 -27.30 -19.05
N GLY A 335 5.99 -26.47 -18.36
CA GLY A 335 5.64 -25.08 -18.04
C GLY A 335 4.90 -24.86 -16.72
N VAL A 336 4.55 -25.93 -16.00
CA VAL A 336 4.09 -25.86 -14.60
C VAL A 336 5.29 -26.24 -13.72
N PRO A 337 5.83 -25.32 -12.90
CA PRO A 337 6.94 -25.66 -12.01
C PRO A 337 6.51 -26.78 -11.05
N ASN A 338 7.33 -27.83 -10.91
CA ASN A 338 7.17 -28.80 -9.82
C ASN A 338 7.06 -28.03 -8.50
N ARG A 339 5.98 -28.27 -7.74
CA ARG A 339 5.66 -27.63 -6.45
C ARG A 339 6.69 -28.03 -5.38
N ILE A 340 7.91 -27.52 -5.50
CA ILE A 340 8.94 -27.63 -4.49
C ILE A 340 8.96 -26.26 -3.79
N HIS A 341 8.42 -26.23 -2.57
CA HIS A 341 8.26 -25.09 -1.64
C HIS A 341 6.86 -24.47 -1.53
N ASP A 342 5.97 -25.23 -0.90
CA ASP A 342 4.83 -24.72 -0.12
C ASP A 342 5.30 -23.89 1.09
N LEU A 343 5.69 -22.63 0.86
CA LEU A 343 5.95 -21.66 1.92
C LEU A 343 5.27 -20.33 1.64
N ASP A 344 4.00 -20.34 1.23
CA ASP A 344 3.13 -19.17 1.43
C ASP A 344 1.66 -19.62 1.40
N GLY A 345 1.08 -19.86 2.58
CA GLY A 345 -0.34 -20.15 2.76
C GLY A 345 -1.19 -18.90 2.49
N GLY A 346 -1.23 -18.47 1.24
CA GLY A 346 -2.14 -17.44 0.76
C GLY A 346 -3.48 -18.04 0.40
N ILE A 347 -4.56 -17.29 0.66
CA ILE A 347 -5.99 -17.60 0.45
C ILE A 347 -6.37 -17.78 -1.06
N GLY A 348 -5.40 -18.15 -1.90
CA GLY A 348 -5.59 -18.51 -3.31
C GLY A 348 -5.07 -19.90 -3.65
N ASP A 349 -4.47 -20.62 -2.69
CA ASP A 349 -4.27 -22.05 -2.84
C ASP A 349 -5.64 -22.72 -2.62
N SER A 350 -6.34 -22.99 -3.72
CA SER A 350 -7.06 -24.25 -3.81
C SER A 350 -6.01 -25.36 -3.80
N LYS A 351 -5.37 -25.57 -2.64
CA LYS A 351 -5.06 -26.95 -2.27
C LYS A 351 -6.41 -27.60 -2.34
N VAL A 352 -6.56 -28.61 -3.21
CA VAL A 352 -7.57 -29.63 -3.00
C VAL A 352 -7.46 -29.96 -1.52
N LEU A 353 -8.38 -29.43 -0.72
CA LEU A 353 -8.66 -29.98 0.59
C LEU A 353 -8.83 -31.44 0.24
N LYS A 354 -7.89 -32.29 0.67
CA LYS A 354 -8.21 -33.72 0.76
C LYS A 354 -9.50 -33.70 1.54
N TYR A 355 -10.63 -33.89 0.86
CA TYR A 355 -11.91 -33.86 1.51
C TYR A 355 -11.75 -34.87 2.63
N PRO A 356 -11.86 -34.44 3.90
CA PRO A 356 -11.85 -35.39 5.00
C PRO A 356 -12.84 -36.48 4.62
N ALA A 357 -12.52 -37.74 4.93
CA ALA A 357 -13.48 -38.80 4.70
C ALA A 357 -14.83 -38.35 5.28
N ALA A 358 -15.96 -38.66 4.63
CA ALA A 358 -17.26 -38.09 5.01
C ALA A 358 -17.54 -38.19 6.53
N LYS A 359 -17.00 -39.22 7.18
CA LYS A 359 -17.01 -39.42 8.63
C LYS A 359 -16.29 -38.32 9.43
N ASP A 360 -15.12 -37.88 9.00
CA ASP A 360 -14.33 -36.83 9.66
C ASP A 360 -14.98 -35.45 9.47
N LEU A 361 -15.61 -35.23 8.30
CA LEU A 361 -16.37 -34.01 8.03
C LEU A 361 -17.62 -33.94 8.92
N LEU A 362 -18.35 -35.05 9.05
CA LEU A 362 -19.48 -35.15 9.98
C LEU A 362 -19.05 -34.95 11.44
N LEU A 363 -17.90 -35.49 11.85
CA LEU A 363 -17.35 -35.29 13.19
C LEU A 363 -16.95 -33.83 13.43
N GLY A 364 -16.34 -33.17 12.44
CA GLY A 364 -16.00 -31.75 12.50
C GLY A 364 -17.25 -30.87 12.60
N HIS A 365 -18.25 -31.12 11.75
CA HIS A 365 -19.53 -30.40 11.80
C HIS A 365 -20.23 -30.59 13.14
N ARG A 366 -20.25 -31.83 13.67
CA ARG A 366 -20.82 -32.14 14.99
C ARG A 366 -20.08 -31.41 16.11
N ASN A 367 -18.75 -31.40 16.11
CA ASN A 367 -17.96 -30.68 17.12
C ASN A 367 -18.23 -29.17 17.07
N VAL A 368 -18.36 -28.58 15.88
CA VAL A 368 -18.69 -27.16 15.74
C VAL A 368 -20.08 -26.88 16.31
N LEU A 369 -21.08 -27.71 15.99
CA LEU A 369 -22.45 -27.57 16.52
C LEU A 369 -22.49 -27.74 18.05
N GLU A 370 -21.81 -28.76 18.58
CA GLU A 370 -21.74 -29.05 20.02
C GLU A 370 -20.96 -28.00 20.83
N ASN A 371 -20.11 -27.18 20.21
CA ASN A 371 -19.37 -26.11 20.87
C ASN A 371 -19.85 -24.70 20.52
N THR A 372 -20.91 -24.57 19.72
CA THR A 372 -21.53 -23.26 19.39
C THR A 372 -22.72 -23.02 20.31
N VAL A 373 -22.56 -22.10 21.26
CA VAL A 373 -23.54 -21.81 22.33
C VAL A 373 -24.89 -21.40 21.77
N GLU A 374 -24.91 -20.70 20.64
CA GLU A 374 -26.11 -20.20 19.97
C GLU A 374 -26.97 -21.30 19.32
N VAL A 375 -26.38 -22.47 19.06
CA VAL A 375 -27.06 -23.58 18.35
C VAL A 375 -27.49 -24.70 19.30
N GLN A 376 -26.95 -24.73 20.52
CA GLN A 376 -27.29 -25.70 21.58
C GLN A 376 -28.80 -25.92 21.79
N PRO A 377 -29.68 -24.91 21.79
CA PRO A 377 -31.11 -25.11 22.01
C PRO A 377 -31.82 -25.95 20.93
N TYR A 378 -31.18 -26.14 19.78
CA TYR A 378 -31.73 -26.82 18.60
C TYR A 378 -31.14 -28.21 18.35
N ILE A 379 -30.12 -28.60 19.13
CA ILE A 379 -29.50 -29.91 19.08
C ILE A 379 -30.18 -30.75 20.17
N ARG A 380 -31.01 -31.73 19.77
CA ARG A 380 -31.69 -32.66 20.69
C ARG A 380 -30.93 -33.97 20.85
#